data_AF-A0A317H0J5-F1
#
_entry.id   AF-A0A317H0J5-F1
#
_cell.length_a   1.000
_cell.length_b   1.000
_cell.length_c   1.000
_cell.angle_alpha   90.00
_cell.angle_beta   90.00
_cell.angle_gamma   90.00
#
_symmetry.space_group_name_H-M   'P 1'
#
loop_
_entity.id
_entity.type
_entity.pdbx_description
1 polymer ?
#
loop_
_entity_poly.entity_id
_entity_poly.type
_entity_poly.pdbx_seq_one_letter_code
_entity_poly.pdbx_strand_id
1 'polypeptide(L)'
;MKNTITLILIILTLSACVTTTYHVTTESMLQQFANLHADTRQTFVVDSPLVFPGAVTGGVLSELDVLDAKGNEHTILVKNNTALLITTRNGRQEIYHFSNLILQNNTLYGKYSSVKLDDIIKIEVTP
;
A
#
# COMPACT_ATOMS: atom_id res chain seq x y z
N MET A 1 20.23 5.46 45.58
CA MET A 1 18.83 5.17 45.20
C MET A 1 18.17 6.20 44.28
N LYS A 2 18.80 7.36 43.96
CA LYS A 2 18.24 8.33 43.00
C LYS A 2 18.55 8.03 41.52
N ASN A 3 19.67 7.37 41.23
CA ASN A 3 20.12 7.14 39.85
C ASN A 3 19.41 5.97 39.14
N THR A 4 18.77 5.07 39.90
CA THR A 4 18.07 3.90 39.34
C THR A 4 16.70 4.27 38.78
N ILE A 5 16.06 5.32 39.31
CA ILE A 5 14.74 5.81 38.86
C ILE A 5 14.86 6.54 37.52
N THR A 6 15.99 7.22 37.27
CA THR A 6 16.23 7.94 36.01
C THR A 6 16.42 7.00 34.82
N LEU A 7 16.96 5.79 35.03
CA LEU A 7 17.21 4.83 33.94
C LEU A 7 15.91 4.17 33.44
N ILE A 8 14.93 3.99 34.31
CA ILE A 8 13.63 3.38 33.97
C ILE A 8 12.76 4.34 33.14
N LEU A 9 12.91 5.65 33.33
CA LEU A 9 12.15 6.66 32.59
C LEU A 9 12.61 6.80 31.12
N ILE A 10 13.89 6.52 30.83
CA ILE A 10 14.46 6.58 29.46
C ILE A 10 14.06 5.34 28.63
N ILE A 11 13.80 4.21 29.28
CA ILE A 11 13.40 2.97 28.60
C ILE A 11 11.92 3.03 28.17
N LEU A 12 11.07 3.80 28.86
CA LEU A 12 9.66 3.95 28.49
C LEU A 12 9.39 4.87 27.28
N THR A 13 10.37 5.65 26.82
CA THR A 13 10.20 6.57 25.68
C THR A 13 10.62 5.97 24.32
N LEU A 14 11.21 4.77 24.30
CA LEU A 14 11.70 4.12 23.07
C LEU A 14 10.67 3.19 22.40
N SER A 15 9.50 3.01 23.01
CA SER A 15 8.44 2.13 22.53
C SER A 15 7.29 2.89 21.86
N ALA A 16 7.56 4.07 21.31
CA ALA A 16 6.74 4.59 20.22
C ALA A 16 6.96 3.66 19.02
N CYS A 17 6.14 2.61 18.95
CA CYS A 17 5.93 1.78 17.79
C CYS A 17 5.35 2.71 16.70
N VAL A 18 6.22 3.49 16.07
CA VAL A 18 5.87 4.27 14.89
C VAL A 18 5.76 3.24 13.79
N THR A 19 4.57 2.68 13.61
CA THR A 19 4.19 2.11 12.31
C THR A 19 4.36 3.25 11.32
N THR A 20 5.47 3.23 10.57
CA THR A 20 5.75 4.22 9.55
C THR A 20 4.73 4.02 8.45
N THR A 21 3.63 4.75 8.56
CA THR A 21 2.60 4.83 7.52
C THR A 21 3.08 5.83 6.49
N TYR A 22 3.22 5.38 5.26
CA TYR A 22 3.52 6.25 4.13
C TYR A 22 2.23 6.60 3.39
N HIS A 23 2.30 7.57 2.49
CA HIS A 23 1.20 7.98 1.64
C HIS A 23 1.62 7.90 0.17
N VAL A 24 0.68 7.56 -0.69
CA VAL A 24 0.89 7.60 -2.15
C VAL A 24 -0.31 8.28 -2.80
N THR A 25 -0.06 9.11 -3.81
CA THR A 25 -1.16 9.72 -4.56
C THR A 25 -1.66 8.74 -5.64
N THR A 26 -2.91 8.93 -6.07
CA THR A 26 -3.49 8.15 -7.16
C THR A 26 -2.68 8.31 -8.46
N GLU A 27 -2.19 9.52 -8.74
CA GLU A 27 -1.37 9.82 -9.92
C GLU A 27 -0.01 9.12 -9.86
N SER A 28 0.67 9.17 -8.71
CA SER A 28 1.96 8.51 -8.52
C SER A 28 1.82 7.00 -8.66
N MET A 29 0.78 6.42 -8.06
CA MET A 29 0.50 5.00 -8.18
C MET A 29 0.21 4.61 -9.64
N LEU A 30 -0.62 5.37 -10.37
CA LEU A 30 -0.87 5.15 -11.80
C LEU A 30 0.44 5.17 -12.61
N GLN A 31 1.28 6.16 -12.37
CA GLN A 31 2.55 6.33 -13.07
C GLN A 31 3.52 5.16 -12.78
N GLN A 32 3.61 4.74 -11.53
CA GLN A 32 4.45 3.61 -11.12
C GLN A 32 3.97 2.29 -11.77
N PHE A 33 2.66 2.04 -11.82
CA PHE A 33 2.11 0.88 -12.54
C PHE A 33 2.30 0.98 -14.07
N ALA A 34 2.23 2.18 -14.65
CA ALA A 34 2.45 2.40 -16.08
C ALA A 34 3.91 2.18 -16.50
N ASN A 35 4.85 2.47 -15.60
CA ASN A 35 6.30 2.33 -15.81
C ASN A 35 6.80 0.89 -15.61
N LEU A 36 5.94 -0.06 -15.30
CA LEU A 36 6.32 -1.47 -15.17
C LEU A 36 6.75 -2.02 -16.54
N HIS A 37 8.01 -2.44 -16.61
CA HIS A 37 8.55 -3.12 -17.77
C HIS A 37 7.77 -4.43 -18.07
N ALA A 38 7.71 -4.82 -19.34
CA ALA A 38 6.88 -5.96 -19.77
C ALA A 38 7.31 -7.31 -19.15
N ASP A 39 8.56 -7.40 -18.69
CA ASP A 39 9.21 -8.54 -18.04
C ASP A 39 8.88 -8.67 -16.54
N THR A 40 8.39 -7.63 -15.89
CA THR A 40 7.90 -7.69 -14.49
C THR A 40 6.42 -8.07 -14.39
N ARG A 41 5.78 -8.35 -15.53
CA ARG A 41 4.39 -8.79 -15.58
C ARG A 41 4.30 -10.26 -15.19
N GLN A 42 3.61 -10.53 -14.11
CA GLN A 42 3.29 -11.90 -13.71
C GLN A 42 1.84 -12.20 -14.03
N THR A 43 1.61 -13.46 -14.39
CA THR A 43 0.26 -13.99 -14.54
C THR A 43 -0.19 -14.53 -13.20
N PHE A 44 -1.19 -13.91 -12.61
CA PHE A 44 -1.81 -14.39 -11.39
C PHE A 44 -3.16 -15.01 -11.72
N VAL A 45 -3.48 -16.11 -11.04
CA VAL A 45 -4.83 -16.67 -11.08
C VAL A 45 -5.66 -15.86 -10.09
N VAL A 46 -6.55 -15.03 -10.62
CA VAL A 46 -7.44 -14.21 -9.81
C VAL A 46 -8.69 -15.03 -9.54
N ASP A 47 -8.76 -15.60 -8.34
CA ASP A 47 -10.00 -16.19 -7.80
C ASP A 47 -10.78 -15.10 -7.04
N SER A 48 -11.13 -14.03 -7.76
CA SER A 48 -11.98 -12.97 -7.24
C SER A 48 -13.39 -13.16 -7.80
N PRO A 49 -14.45 -13.05 -6.99
CA PRO A 49 -15.81 -13.01 -7.52
C PRO A 49 -16.12 -11.71 -8.30
N LEU A 50 -15.25 -10.70 -8.24
CA LEU A 50 -15.45 -9.38 -8.87
C LEU A 50 -14.80 -9.24 -10.25
N VAL A 51 -13.72 -9.98 -10.50
CA VAL A 51 -13.02 -10.03 -11.79
C VAL A 51 -13.22 -11.43 -12.33
N PHE A 52 -13.62 -11.59 -13.60
CA PHE A 52 -13.92 -12.91 -14.17
C PHE A 52 -12.79 -13.90 -13.84
N PRO A 53 -13.09 -15.08 -13.25
CA PRO A 53 -12.06 -16.01 -12.81
C PRO A 53 -11.18 -16.40 -14.01
N GLY A 54 -9.89 -16.13 -13.89
CA GLY A 54 -8.99 -16.23 -15.02
C GLY A 54 -7.56 -15.81 -14.70
N ALA A 55 -6.67 -16.12 -15.63
CA ALA A 55 -5.30 -15.66 -15.62
C ALA A 55 -5.29 -14.17 -16.01
N VAL A 56 -4.93 -13.29 -15.06
CA VAL A 56 -4.72 -11.87 -15.34
C VAL A 56 -3.23 -11.61 -15.33
N THR A 57 -2.71 -11.05 -16.42
CA THR A 57 -1.33 -10.58 -16.51
C THR A 57 -1.29 -9.15 -16.01
N GLY A 58 -0.73 -8.94 -14.83
CA GLY A 58 -0.56 -7.63 -14.20
C GLY A 58 0.92 -7.37 -13.91
N GLY A 59 1.30 -6.09 -13.82
CA GLY A 59 2.64 -5.74 -13.39
C GLY A 59 2.81 -5.96 -11.89
N VAL A 60 3.91 -6.62 -11.49
CA VAL A 60 4.32 -6.67 -10.07
C VAL A 60 5.21 -5.47 -9.79
N LEU A 61 4.80 -4.61 -8.87
CA LEU A 61 5.70 -3.64 -8.26
C LEU A 61 6.56 -4.36 -7.23
N SER A 62 7.88 -4.41 -7.47
CA SER A 62 8.87 -4.86 -6.48
C SER A 62 9.19 -3.76 -5.47
N GLU A 63 9.04 -2.52 -5.91
CA GLU A 63 9.35 -1.29 -5.19
C GLU A 63 8.19 -0.31 -5.38
N LEU A 64 7.95 0.53 -4.38
CA LEU A 64 6.93 1.55 -4.40
C LEU A 64 7.52 2.86 -3.89
N ASP A 65 7.42 3.90 -4.70
CA ASP A 65 7.75 5.26 -4.32
C ASP A 65 6.59 5.85 -3.51
N VAL A 66 6.89 6.30 -2.30
CA VAL A 66 5.94 6.76 -1.30
C VAL A 66 6.42 8.03 -0.63
N LEU A 67 5.50 8.76 -0.02
CA LEU A 67 5.77 9.97 0.76
C LEU A 67 5.65 9.66 2.25
N ASP A 68 6.61 10.12 3.05
CA ASP A 68 6.45 10.10 4.50
C ASP A 68 5.48 11.21 4.98
N ALA A 69 5.18 11.23 6.28
CA ALA A 69 4.31 12.25 6.89
C ALA A 69 4.83 13.70 6.76
N LYS A 70 6.10 13.89 6.38
CA LYS A 70 6.73 15.19 6.14
C LYS A 70 6.80 15.54 4.65
N GLY A 71 6.31 14.66 3.76
CA GLY A 71 6.34 14.82 2.32
C GLY A 71 7.70 14.50 1.67
N ASN A 72 8.61 13.81 2.37
CA ASN A 72 9.83 13.33 1.73
C ASN A 72 9.54 12.05 0.96
N GLU A 73 10.14 11.91 -0.22
CA GLU A 73 10.05 10.70 -1.03
C GLU A 73 10.95 9.60 -0.48
N HIS A 74 10.41 8.38 -0.44
CA HIS A 74 11.11 7.15 -0.08
C HIS A 74 10.69 6.04 -1.04
N THR A 75 11.61 5.15 -1.36
CA THR A 75 11.28 3.91 -2.08
C THR A 75 11.24 2.76 -1.07
N ILE A 76 10.12 2.07 -1.00
CA ILE A 76 9.95 0.89 -0.13
C ILE A 76 9.85 -0.39 -0.95
N LEU A 77 10.39 -1.48 -0.42
CA LEU A 77 10.25 -2.80 -1.01
C LEU A 77 8.82 -3.33 -0.77
N VAL A 78 8.15 -3.75 -1.84
CA VAL A 78 6.85 -4.40 -1.78
C VAL A 78 7.05 -5.85 -1.37
N LYS A 79 6.54 -6.20 -0.19
CA LYS A 79 6.54 -7.56 0.37
C LYS A 79 5.13 -8.15 0.28
N ASN A 80 5.03 -9.47 0.48
CA ASN A 80 3.72 -10.17 0.49
C ASN A 80 2.70 -9.58 1.48
N ASN A 81 3.17 -8.94 2.55
CA ASN A 81 2.33 -8.34 3.59
C ASN A 81 2.13 -6.83 3.41
N THR A 82 2.78 -6.21 2.42
CA THR A 82 2.60 -4.79 2.15
C THR A 82 1.16 -4.53 1.74
N ALA A 83 0.54 -3.57 2.41
CA ALA A 83 -0.88 -3.29 2.28
C ALA A 83 -1.14 -1.81 2.03
N LEU A 84 -2.16 -1.54 1.23
CA LEU A 84 -2.73 -0.23 0.99
C LEU A 84 -4.01 -0.09 1.82
N LEU A 85 -4.06 0.90 2.70
CA LEU A 85 -5.28 1.35 3.32
C LEU A 85 -5.84 2.51 2.47
N ILE A 86 -6.94 2.24 1.78
CA ILE A 86 -7.60 3.18 0.89
C ILE A 86 -8.80 3.78 1.62
N THR A 87 -8.83 5.11 1.70
CA THR A 87 -10.01 5.86 2.15
C THR A 87 -10.70 6.45 0.94
N THR A 88 -12.01 6.22 0.83
CA THR A 88 -12.85 6.71 -0.28
C THR A 88 -13.64 7.95 0.11
N ARG A 89 -14.17 8.67 -0.88
CA ARG A 89 -14.94 9.91 -0.70
C ARG A 89 -16.18 9.75 0.18
N ASN A 90 -16.76 8.54 0.25
CA ASN A 90 -17.89 8.24 1.12
C ASN A 90 -17.47 7.91 2.58
N GLY A 91 -16.19 8.02 2.91
CA GLY A 91 -15.64 7.73 4.23
C GLY A 91 -15.33 6.25 4.49
N ARG A 92 -15.60 5.35 3.54
CA ARG A 92 -15.27 3.93 3.67
C ARG A 92 -13.77 3.72 3.56
N GLN A 93 -13.25 2.90 4.46
CA GLN A 93 -11.86 2.47 4.50
C GLN A 93 -11.76 0.98 4.16
N GLU A 94 -10.81 0.64 3.29
CA GLU A 94 -10.57 -0.72 2.85
C GLU A 94 -9.09 -1.02 2.74
N ILE A 95 -8.71 -2.26 3.06
CA ILE A 95 -7.34 -2.73 2.99
C ILE A 95 -7.18 -3.60 1.75
N TYR A 96 -6.21 -3.26 0.92
CA TYR A 96 -5.81 -3.99 -0.26
C TYR A 96 -4.38 -4.50 -0.11
N HIS A 97 -4.17 -5.81 -0.23
CA HIS A 97 -2.83 -6.38 -0.22
C HIS A 97 -2.24 -6.37 -1.62
N PHE A 98 -0.98 -5.93 -1.74
CA PHE A 98 -0.27 -5.90 -3.03
C PHE A 98 -0.22 -7.26 -3.73
N SER A 99 -0.19 -8.35 -2.96
CA SER A 99 -0.21 -9.73 -3.47
C SER A 99 -1.42 -10.06 -4.36
N ASN A 100 -2.51 -9.29 -4.26
CA ASN A 100 -3.72 -9.48 -5.06
C ASN A 100 -4.24 -8.16 -5.64
N LEU A 101 -3.39 -7.13 -5.74
CA LEU A 101 -3.79 -5.81 -6.22
C LEU A 101 -3.64 -5.74 -7.74
N ILE A 102 -4.72 -5.38 -8.42
CA ILE A 102 -4.74 -5.22 -9.87
C ILE A 102 -5.29 -3.85 -10.19
N LEU A 103 -4.55 -3.10 -10.99
CA LEU A 103 -5.01 -1.82 -11.53
C LEU A 103 -5.43 -2.03 -12.99
N GLN A 104 -6.72 -1.81 -13.29
CA GLN A 104 -7.26 -1.91 -14.64
C GLN A 104 -8.35 -0.86 -14.85
N ASN A 105 -8.34 -0.17 -15.99
CA ASN A 105 -9.38 0.80 -16.36
C ASN A 105 -9.71 1.82 -15.24
N ASN A 106 -8.68 2.43 -14.64
CA ASN A 106 -8.82 3.39 -13.54
C ASN A 106 -9.52 2.82 -12.27
N THR A 107 -9.54 1.49 -12.14
CA THR A 107 -10.14 0.78 -11.01
C THR A 107 -9.09 -0.12 -10.38
N LEU A 108 -8.94 -0.01 -9.06
CA LEU A 108 -8.19 -0.97 -8.26
C LEU A 108 -9.11 -2.12 -7.87
N TYR A 109 -8.64 -3.33 -8.16
CA TYR A 109 -9.28 -4.57 -7.77
C TYR A 109 -8.41 -5.24 -6.72
N GLY A 110 -9.03 -5.61 -5.62
CA GLY A 110 -8.50 -6.53 -4.64
C GLY A 110 -9.22 -7.86 -4.74
N LYS A 111 -8.93 -8.75 -3.78
CA LYS A 111 -9.55 -10.08 -3.76
C LYS A 111 -11.08 -10.04 -3.66
N TYR A 112 -11.63 -9.17 -2.82
CA TYR A 112 -13.07 -9.13 -2.48
C TYR A 112 -13.75 -7.78 -2.70
N SER A 113 -13.00 -6.76 -3.09
CA SER A 113 -13.52 -5.41 -3.30
C SER A 113 -12.83 -4.73 -4.48
N SER A 114 -13.47 -3.69 -4.99
CA SER A 114 -12.93 -2.83 -6.04
C SER A 114 -13.25 -1.38 -5.73
N VAL A 115 -12.34 -0.49 -6.09
CA VAL A 115 -12.49 0.95 -5.89
C VAL A 115 -12.00 1.71 -7.13
N LYS A 116 -12.80 2.66 -7.60
CA LYS A 116 -12.39 3.56 -8.68
C LYS A 116 -11.40 4.58 -8.13
N LEU A 117 -10.34 4.88 -8.87
CA LEU A 117 -9.34 5.85 -8.43
C LEU A 117 -9.94 7.22 -8.16
N ASP A 118 -10.92 7.64 -8.97
CA ASP A 118 -11.63 8.92 -8.80
C ASP A 118 -12.45 9.01 -7.50
N ASP A 119 -12.70 7.88 -6.84
CA ASP A 119 -13.41 7.81 -5.57
C ASP A 119 -12.45 7.77 -4.37
N ILE A 120 -11.13 7.69 -4.59
CA ILE A 120 -10.12 7.64 -3.54
C ILE A 120 -9.78 9.06 -3.09
N ILE A 121 -9.72 9.27 -1.77
CA ILE A 121 -9.27 10.54 -1.17
C ILE A 121 -7.91 10.41 -0.49
N LYS A 122 -7.52 9.20 -0.10
CA LYS A 122 -6.27 8.94 0.61
C LYS A 122 -5.84 7.49 0.41
N ILE A 123 -4.55 7.29 0.17
CA ILE A 123 -3.92 5.97 0.18
C ILE A 123 -2.80 6.00 1.21
N GLU A 124 -2.87 5.07 2.15
CA GLU A 124 -1.85 4.83 3.16
C GLU A 124 -1.16 3.50 2.87
N VAL A 125 0.15 3.46 3.03
CA VAL A 125 0.95 2.27 2.76
C VAL A 125 1.59 1.79 4.05
N THR A 126 1.37 0.52 4.34
CA THR A 126 1.98 -0.19 5.46
C THR A 126 2.91 -1.27 4.89
N PRO A 127 4.25 -1.13 5.03
CA PRO A 127 5.23 -2.06 4.47
C PRO A 127 5.21 -3.46 5.09
#